data_AF-A0A968PC34-F1
#
_entry.id   AF-A0A968PC34-F1
#
_cell.length_a   1.000
_cell.length_b   1.000
_cell.length_c   1.000
_cell.angle_alpha   90.00
_cell.angle_beta   90.00
_cell.angle_gamma   90.00
#
_symmetry.space_group_name_H-M   'P 1'
#
loop_
_entity.id
_entity.type
_entity.pdbx_description
1 polymer ?
#
loop_
_entity_poly.entity_id
_entity_poly.type
_entity_poly.pdbx_seq_one_letter_code
_entity_poly.pdbx_strand_id
1 'polypeptide(L)'
;MLVYGGIDEAGYGPLLGPLTLGRCVFVIRDAPSDQPINLWERLSKGVCQSPAAAQRKGRLPINDSKKLHTHGEGFTGLRHLEEGVLVLGSLRGQTCASLEDWLQAFGAGLVFESVLPWYHAEPARPWESLPVICDAGLLAIARNVLAREISAQGVELVDMGLAVVPEDRFNTMVAATRSKASLSFTFVARHLMEIWERFGEDQPLVTVDRQSGRSHYREPLSLCFPQAHLSILEEGDTVSRTGSRRGGEA
;
A
#
# COMPACT_ATOMS: atom_id res chain seq x y z
N MET A 1 -18.08 9.46 -9.25
CA MET A 1 -17.22 8.31 -8.91
C MET A 1 -15.83 8.85 -8.65
N LEU A 2 -15.26 8.51 -7.50
CA LEU A 2 -13.89 8.87 -7.12
C LEU A 2 -13.03 7.60 -7.16
N VAL A 3 -11.87 7.67 -7.81
CA VAL A 3 -10.80 6.68 -7.64
C VAL A 3 -9.80 7.24 -6.63
N TYR A 4 -9.64 6.55 -5.50
CA TYR A 4 -8.78 7.00 -4.40
C TYR A 4 -7.69 5.97 -4.11
N GLY A 5 -6.44 6.36 -4.31
CA GLY A 5 -5.26 5.53 -4.09
C GLY A 5 -4.48 5.94 -2.86
N GLY A 6 -3.90 4.97 -2.16
CA GLY A 6 -2.89 5.19 -1.13
C GLY A 6 -1.61 4.43 -1.48
N ILE A 7 -0.45 5.04 -1.27
CA ILE A 7 0.86 4.40 -1.37
C ILE A 7 1.63 4.69 -0.08
N ASP A 8 2.15 3.64 0.54
CA ASP A 8 2.94 3.72 1.77
C ASP A 8 4.17 2.82 1.65
N GLU A 9 5.22 3.15 2.41
CA GLU A 9 6.47 2.42 2.45
C GLU A 9 6.76 1.89 3.85
N ALA A 10 7.30 0.69 3.91
CA ALA A 10 7.86 0.14 5.13
C ALA A 10 9.25 -0.42 4.86
N GLY A 11 10.18 -0.12 5.77
CA GLY A 11 11.54 -0.63 5.72
C GLY A 11 12.60 0.44 5.47
N TYR A 12 13.57 0.47 6.38
CA TYR A 12 15.00 0.33 6.08
C TYR A 12 15.78 0.29 7.40
N GLY A 13 15.33 -0.54 8.34
CA GLY A 13 16.15 -0.83 9.51
C GLY A 13 15.47 -1.67 10.59
N PRO A 14 16.27 -2.35 11.44
CA PRO A 14 17.50 -1.74 11.92
C PRO A 14 18.72 -1.83 11.00
N LEU A 15 18.90 -2.86 10.16
CA LEU A 15 20.01 -2.85 9.19
C LEU A 15 19.85 -3.80 7.98
N LEU A 16 18.89 -3.49 7.10
CA LEU A 16 18.66 -4.14 5.79
C LEU A 16 17.74 -5.37 5.84
N GLY A 17 16.50 -5.19 6.28
CA GLY A 17 15.38 -5.97 5.74
C GLY A 17 14.94 -5.36 4.39
N PRO A 18 14.06 -6.03 3.62
CA PRO A 18 13.67 -5.52 2.31
C PRO A 18 12.88 -4.23 2.49
N LEU A 19 12.95 -3.34 1.48
CA LEU A 19 12.00 -2.25 1.38
C LEU A 19 10.72 -2.77 0.75
N THR A 20 9.61 -2.51 1.42
CA THR A 20 8.29 -2.82 0.91
C THR A 20 7.55 -1.53 0.62
N LEU A 21 6.90 -1.46 -0.54
CA LEU A 21 5.97 -0.38 -0.87
C LEU A 21 4.63 -1.00 -1.20
N GLY A 22 3.61 -0.63 -0.45
CA GLY A 22 2.25 -1.09 -0.64
C GLY A 22 1.43 -0.02 -1.37
N ARG A 23 0.51 -0.44 -2.23
CA ARG A 23 -0.58 0.39 -2.70
C ARG A 23 -1.93 -0.26 -2.51
N CYS A 24 -2.95 0.56 -2.29
CA CYS A 24 -4.36 0.18 -2.33
C CYS A 24 -5.13 1.21 -3.15
N VAL A 25 -6.07 0.79 -3.98
CA VAL A 25 -6.93 1.67 -4.77
C VAL A 25 -8.38 1.32 -4.52
N PHE A 26 -9.16 2.33 -4.16
CA PHE A 26 -10.59 2.23 -3.91
C PHE A 26 -11.37 3.01 -4.97
N VAL A 27 -12.51 2.45 -5.38
CA VAL A 27 -13.55 3.18 -6.12
C VAL A 27 -14.67 3.52 -5.17
N ILE A 28 -15.12 4.77 -5.20
CA ILE A 28 -16.25 5.26 -4.41
C ILE A 28 -17.29 5.84 -5.37
N ARG A 29 -18.43 5.16 -5.53
CA ARG A 29 -19.35 5.41 -6.65
C ARG A 29 -20.06 6.77 -6.58
N ASP A 30 -20.51 7.17 -5.40
CA ASP A 30 -21.30 8.38 -5.14
C ASP A 30 -20.44 9.60 -4.69
N ALA A 31 -19.12 9.47 -4.77
CA ALA A 31 -18.20 10.50 -4.36
C ALA A 31 -17.88 11.48 -5.50
N PRO A 32 -17.72 12.78 -5.20
CA PRO A 32 -17.16 13.74 -6.14
C PRO A 32 -15.68 13.41 -6.39
N SER A 33 -15.23 13.58 -7.63
CA SER A 33 -13.88 13.19 -8.06
C SER A 33 -12.78 14.20 -7.67
N ASP A 34 -13.16 15.38 -7.19
CA ASP A 34 -12.26 16.52 -6.96
C ASP A 34 -11.84 16.71 -5.50
N GLN A 35 -12.36 15.90 -4.56
CA GLN A 35 -12.10 16.07 -3.13
C GLN A 35 -11.72 14.74 -2.44
N PRO A 36 -10.71 14.75 -1.56
CA PRO A 36 -10.39 13.60 -0.73
C PRO A 36 -11.54 13.29 0.22
N ILE A 37 -11.80 12.00 0.43
CA ILE A 37 -12.79 11.51 1.39
C ILE A 37 -12.08 10.81 2.53
N ASN A 38 -12.57 11.05 3.75
CA ASN A 38 -12.12 10.31 4.92
C ASN A 38 -12.75 8.89 4.93
N LEU A 39 -12.00 7.90 4.45
CA LEU A 39 -12.45 6.50 4.43
C LEU A 39 -12.66 5.93 5.84
N TRP A 40 -11.98 6.43 6.88
CA TRP A 40 -12.23 5.98 8.26
C TRP A 40 -13.62 6.37 8.76
N GLU A 41 -14.07 7.60 8.45
CA GLU A 41 -15.41 8.05 8.80
C GLU A 41 -16.47 7.30 8.00
N ARG A 42 -16.24 7.19 6.68
CA ARG A 42 -17.16 6.52 5.76
C ARG A 42 -17.35 5.05 6.08
N LEU A 43 -16.27 4.34 6.42
CA LEU A 43 -16.30 2.91 6.77
C LEU A 43 -16.33 2.67 8.29
N SER A 44 -16.73 3.68 9.08
CA SER A 44 -16.59 3.67 10.54
C SER A 44 -17.31 2.52 11.27
N LYS A 45 -18.24 1.82 10.62
CA LYS A 45 -18.88 0.62 11.17
C LYS A 45 -18.06 -0.65 10.94
N GLY A 46 -17.22 -0.69 9.91
CA GLY A 46 -16.36 -1.83 9.55
C GLY A 46 -14.91 -1.68 10.00
N VAL A 47 -14.40 -0.44 10.08
CA VAL A 47 -13.02 -0.14 10.50
C VAL A 47 -12.96 0.74 11.74
N CYS A 48 -11.80 0.76 12.39
CA CYS A 48 -11.47 1.71 13.45
C CYS A 48 -9.98 2.03 13.47
N GLN A 49 -9.61 3.10 14.17
CA GLN A 49 -8.23 3.59 14.22
C GLN A 49 -7.43 3.08 15.43
N SER A 50 -8.02 2.33 16.35
CA SER A 50 -7.31 1.83 17.53
C SER A 50 -7.62 0.36 17.83
N PRO A 51 -6.61 -0.44 18.25
CA PRO A 51 -6.80 -1.82 18.71
C PRO A 51 -7.88 -1.98 19.79
N ALA A 52 -7.92 -1.07 20.76
CA ALA A 52 -8.92 -1.09 21.84
C ALA A 52 -10.36 -0.94 21.30
N ALA A 53 -10.57 -0.12 20.27
CA ALA A 53 -11.88 0.01 19.63
C ALA A 53 -12.24 -1.24 18.84
N ALA A 54 -11.27 -1.91 18.21
CA ALA A 54 -11.47 -3.16 17.47
C ALA A 54 -12.03 -4.24 18.38
N GLN A 55 -11.39 -4.48 19.52
CA GLN A 55 -11.80 -5.51 20.49
C GLN A 55 -13.23 -5.29 21.02
N ARG A 56 -13.61 -4.04 21.28
CA ARG A 56 -14.93 -3.72 21.84
C ARG A 56 -16.06 -3.74 20.82
N LYS A 57 -15.78 -3.43 19.56
CA LYS A 57 -16.80 -3.18 18.52
C LYS A 57 -16.80 -4.21 17.40
N GLY A 58 -15.86 -5.17 17.40
CA GLY A 58 -15.71 -6.15 16.32
C GLY A 58 -15.38 -5.51 14.98
N ARG A 59 -14.54 -4.47 14.99
CA ARG A 59 -14.14 -3.70 13.79
C ARG A 59 -12.69 -3.97 13.46
N LEU A 60 -12.33 -3.84 12.18
CA LEU A 60 -10.95 -4.00 11.73
C LEU A 60 -10.10 -2.77 12.11
N PRO A 61 -9.01 -2.92 12.88
CA PRO A 61 -8.11 -1.81 13.14
C PRO A 61 -7.25 -1.52 11.90
N ILE A 62 -7.35 -0.30 11.35
CA ILE A 62 -6.55 0.19 10.22
C ILE A 62 -6.02 1.58 10.58
N ASN A 63 -4.71 1.73 10.70
CA ASN A 63 -4.03 2.98 11.03
C ASN A 63 -2.52 2.85 10.77
N ASP A 64 -1.77 3.90 11.09
CA ASP A 64 -0.30 3.92 11.15
C ASP A 64 0.26 2.70 11.90
N SER A 65 1.29 2.09 11.32
CA SER A 65 1.84 0.83 11.82
C SER A 65 2.40 0.94 13.24
N LYS A 66 2.91 2.10 13.65
CA LYS A 66 3.40 2.36 15.02
C LYS A 66 2.25 2.49 16.02
N LYS A 67 1.06 2.88 15.57
CA LYS A 67 -0.15 2.94 16.41
C LYS A 67 -0.83 1.58 16.54
N LEU A 68 -0.69 0.72 15.54
CA LEU A 68 -1.24 -0.63 15.55
C LEU A 68 -0.30 -1.66 16.19
N HIS A 69 1.00 -1.41 16.18
CA HIS A 69 1.99 -2.26 16.80
C HIS A 69 1.96 -2.14 18.33
N THR A 70 1.70 -3.24 19.02
CA THR A 70 1.74 -3.26 20.48
C THR A 70 3.18 -3.46 20.98
N HIS A 71 3.79 -2.38 21.49
CA HIS A 71 5.12 -2.45 22.08
C HIS A 71 5.16 -3.38 23.30
N GLY A 72 6.22 -4.17 23.43
CA GLY A 72 6.43 -5.09 24.55
C GLY A 72 5.84 -6.49 24.35
N GLU A 73 5.09 -6.72 23.27
CA GLU A 73 4.49 -8.03 22.94
C GLU A 73 5.30 -8.84 21.92
N GLY A 74 6.50 -8.38 21.56
CA GLY A 74 7.36 -9.07 20.60
C GLY A 74 6.63 -9.34 19.27
N PHE A 75 6.69 -10.58 18.79
CA PHE A 75 6.09 -10.96 17.50
C PHE A 75 4.56 -10.82 17.48
N THR A 76 3.86 -11.05 18.61
CA THR A 76 2.39 -10.94 18.66
C THR A 76 1.90 -9.49 18.54
N GLY A 77 2.79 -8.52 18.76
CA GLY A 77 2.51 -7.10 18.53
C GLY A 77 2.21 -6.76 17.06
N LEU A 78 2.48 -7.67 16.12
CA LEU A 78 2.17 -7.50 14.69
C LEU A 78 0.76 -7.97 14.30
N ARG A 79 -0.02 -8.56 15.23
CA ARG A 79 -1.34 -9.15 14.98
C ARG A 79 -2.27 -8.24 14.17
N HIS A 80 -2.37 -6.96 14.53
CA HIS A 80 -3.29 -6.04 13.85
C HIS A 80 -2.82 -5.61 12.46
N LEU A 81 -1.52 -5.66 12.20
CA LEU A 81 -0.96 -5.40 10.88
C LEU A 81 -1.27 -6.57 9.94
N GLU A 82 -1.08 -7.79 10.42
CA GLU A 82 -1.47 -9.00 9.68
C GLU A 82 -2.98 -9.04 9.43
N GLU A 83 -3.79 -8.80 10.48
CA GLU A 83 -5.25 -8.77 10.39
C GLU A 83 -5.74 -7.81 9.31
N GLY A 84 -5.23 -6.56 9.32
CA GLY A 84 -5.60 -5.54 8.35
C GLY A 84 -5.27 -5.94 6.91
N VAL A 85 -4.04 -6.39 6.68
CA VAL A 85 -3.55 -6.74 5.35
C VAL A 85 -4.27 -7.96 4.79
N LEU A 86 -4.38 -9.07 5.56
CA LEU A 86 -5.03 -10.30 5.08
C LEU A 86 -6.54 -10.12 4.85
N VAL A 87 -7.22 -9.33 5.70
CA VAL A 87 -8.63 -9.01 5.48
C VAL A 87 -8.83 -8.19 4.21
N LEU A 88 -7.99 -7.18 3.94
CA LEU A 88 -8.07 -6.41 2.69
C LEU A 88 -7.74 -7.27 1.47
N GLY A 89 -6.69 -8.10 1.53
CA GLY A 89 -6.33 -9.01 0.43
C GLY A 89 -7.44 -10.00 0.09
N SER A 90 -8.11 -10.55 1.11
CA SER A 90 -9.23 -11.47 0.88
C SER A 90 -10.48 -10.82 0.28
N LEU A 91 -10.66 -9.49 0.39
CA LEU A 91 -11.70 -8.77 -0.37
C LEU A 91 -11.42 -8.75 -1.87
N ARG A 92 -10.16 -8.92 -2.31
CA ARG A 92 -9.79 -9.09 -3.72
C ARG A 92 -10.01 -10.53 -4.23
N GLY A 93 -10.66 -11.38 -3.44
CA GLY A 93 -10.93 -12.77 -3.78
C GLY A 93 -9.71 -13.69 -3.67
N GLN A 94 -8.63 -13.20 -3.04
CA GLN A 94 -7.39 -13.96 -2.86
C GLN A 94 -7.37 -14.58 -1.46
N THR A 95 -7.29 -15.90 -1.38
CA THR A 95 -6.98 -16.61 -0.13
C THR A 95 -5.55 -17.13 -0.23
N CYS A 96 -4.63 -16.42 0.40
CA CYS A 96 -3.21 -16.78 0.41
C CYS A 96 -2.97 -17.70 1.60
N ALA A 97 -2.51 -18.93 1.36
CA ALA A 97 -2.19 -19.89 2.41
C ALA A 97 -0.73 -19.77 2.88
N SER A 98 0.09 -19.06 2.11
CA SER A 98 1.51 -18.80 2.39
C SER A 98 1.92 -17.39 1.96
N LEU A 99 3.09 -16.95 2.46
CA LEU A 99 3.71 -15.71 2.00
C LEU A 99 4.01 -15.77 0.50
N GLU A 100 4.32 -16.94 -0.05
CA GLU A 100 4.51 -17.12 -1.49
C GLU A 100 3.25 -16.77 -2.28
N ASP A 101 2.10 -17.33 -1.88
CA ASP A 101 0.82 -17.05 -2.53
C ASP A 101 0.51 -15.55 -2.49
N TRP A 102 0.82 -14.91 -1.36
CA TRP A 102 0.63 -13.47 -1.19
C TRP A 102 1.51 -12.65 -2.15
N LEU A 103 2.79 -13.01 -2.24
CA LEU A 103 3.73 -12.35 -3.14
C LEU A 103 3.38 -12.60 -4.61
N GLN A 104 2.86 -13.77 -4.97
CA GLN A 104 2.38 -14.05 -6.32
C GLN A 104 1.10 -13.27 -6.64
N ALA A 105 0.18 -13.14 -5.68
CA ALA A 105 -1.11 -12.47 -5.87
C ALA A 105 -0.98 -10.93 -5.92
N PHE A 106 -0.10 -10.36 -5.10
CA PHE A 106 -0.02 -8.90 -4.91
C PHE A 106 1.35 -8.30 -5.26
N GLY A 107 2.39 -9.13 -5.41
CA GLY A 107 3.72 -8.67 -5.83
C GLY A 107 3.64 -8.09 -7.23
N ALA A 108 4.01 -6.80 -7.39
CA ALA A 108 3.94 -6.08 -8.66
C ALA A 108 5.04 -6.53 -9.64
N GLY A 109 5.00 -7.80 -10.07
CA GLY A 109 5.90 -8.36 -11.08
C GLY A 109 7.39 -8.29 -10.72
N LEU A 110 7.72 -8.14 -9.44
CA LEU A 110 9.08 -8.28 -8.96
C LEU A 110 9.26 -9.75 -8.61
N VAL A 111 9.77 -10.52 -9.57
CA VAL A 111 10.46 -11.76 -9.24
C VAL A 111 11.47 -11.39 -8.15
N PHE A 112 11.45 -12.10 -7.03
CA PHE A 112 12.46 -12.00 -5.97
C PHE A 112 13.80 -12.52 -6.52
N GLU A 113 14.36 -11.82 -7.50
CA GLU A 113 15.72 -12.02 -7.95
C GLU A 113 16.62 -11.36 -6.92
N SER A 114 16.80 -12.05 -5.81
CA SER A 114 17.83 -11.77 -4.82
C SER A 114 18.82 -12.91 -4.84
N VAL A 115 20.10 -12.62 -4.64
CA VAL A 115 21.11 -13.67 -4.43
C VAL A 115 21.14 -14.13 -2.97
N LEU A 116 20.37 -13.49 -2.09
CA LEU A 116 20.38 -13.74 -0.65
C LEU A 116 19.54 -14.99 -0.32
N PRO A 117 20.09 -16.01 0.36
CA PRO A 117 19.43 -17.30 0.57
C PRO A 117 18.08 -17.25 1.28
N TRP A 118 17.84 -16.25 2.14
CA TRP A 118 16.59 -16.12 2.90
C TRP A 118 15.39 -15.61 2.07
N TYR A 119 15.59 -15.27 0.79
CA TYR A 119 14.51 -15.01 -0.17
C TYR A 119 14.21 -16.20 -1.09
N HIS A 120 14.82 -17.36 -0.86
CA HIS A 120 14.58 -18.57 -1.62
C HIS A 120 13.91 -19.60 -0.72
N ALA A 121 12.71 -20.04 -1.11
CA ALA A 121 12.10 -21.20 -0.48
C ALA A 121 12.77 -22.48 -0.99
N GLU A 122 13.10 -23.34 -0.04
CA GLU A 122 13.60 -24.68 -0.30
C GLU A 122 12.64 -25.69 0.35
N PRO A 123 12.58 -26.97 -0.08
CA PRO A 123 11.73 -27.97 0.58
C PRO A 123 11.97 -28.08 2.09
N ALA A 124 13.20 -27.81 2.56
CA ALA A 124 13.55 -27.81 3.97
C ALA A 124 13.25 -26.47 4.70
N ARG A 125 12.97 -25.40 3.95
CA ARG A 125 12.71 -24.04 4.42
C ARG A 125 11.65 -23.39 3.51
N PRO A 126 10.39 -23.86 3.57
CA PRO A 126 9.33 -23.27 2.78
C PRO A 126 9.02 -21.86 3.25
N TRP A 127 8.29 -21.09 2.43
CA TRP A 127 7.71 -19.83 2.86
C TRP A 127 6.76 -20.01 4.03
N GLU A 128 6.68 -18.98 4.88
CA GLU A 128 5.82 -18.98 6.06
C GLU A 128 4.35 -19.18 5.68
N SER A 129 3.63 -19.97 6.48
CA SER A 129 2.19 -20.19 6.29
C SER A 129 1.41 -18.96 6.78
N LEU A 130 0.36 -18.60 6.06
CA LEU A 130 -0.52 -17.48 6.42
C LEU A 130 -1.91 -17.99 6.82
N PRO A 131 -2.54 -17.41 7.86
CA PRO A 131 -1.98 -16.39 8.78
C PRO A 131 -0.91 -16.95 9.74
N VAL A 132 0.03 -16.10 10.16
CA VAL A 132 1.10 -16.45 11.12
C VAL A 132 0.65 -16.25 12.57
N ILE A 133 -0.07 -15.16 12.86
CA ILE A 133 -0.46 -14.76 14.22
C ILE A 133 -1.97 -14.87 14.42
N CYS A 134 -2.73 -14.44 13.42
CA CYS A 134 -4.18 -14.38 13.47
C CYS A 134 -4.83 -15.77 13.30
N ASP A 135 -6.03 -15.93 13.86
CA ASP A 135 -6.88 -17.08 13.59
C ASP A 135 -7.65 -16.88 12.29
N ALA A 136 -7.65 -17.89 11.41
CA ALA A 136 -8.31 -17.82 10.11
C ALA A 136 -9.83 -17.63 10.21
N GLY A 137 -10.47 -18.20 11.25
CA GLY A 137 -11.90 -18.01 11.52
C GLY A 137 -12.22 -16.56 11.90
N LEU A 138 -11.39 -15.95 12.75
CA LEU A 138 -11.51 -14.53 13.10
C LEU A 138 -11.29 -13.62 11.90
N LEU A 139 -10.33 -13.93 11.02
CA LEU A 139 -10.13 -13.18 9.77
C LEU A 139 -11.37 -13.26 8.85
N ALA A 140 -11.99 -14.43 8.73
CA ALA A 140 -13.20 -14.60 7.94
C ALA A 140 -14.38 -13.78 8.50
N ILE A 141 -14.51 -13.70 9.84
CA ILE A 141 -15.51 -12.83 10.49
C ILE A 141 -15.23 -11.36 10.18
N ALA A 142 -14.00 -10.90 10.38
CA ALA A 142 -13.61 -9.51 10.11
C ALA A 142 -13.83 -9.14 8.63
N ARG A 143 -13.49 -10.04 7.70
CA ARG A 143 -13.74 -9.87 6.26
C ARG A 143 -15.22 -9.77 5.92
N ASN A 144 -16.09 -10.56 6.56
CA ASN A 144 -17.53 -10.45 6.35
C ASN A 144 -18.10 -9.13 6.85
N VAL A 145 -17.65 -8.67 8.03
CA VAL A 145 -18.05 -7.37 8.60
C VAL A 145 -17.63 -6.24 7.66
N LEU A 146 -16.37 -6.22 7.23
CA LEU A 146 -15.85 -5.17 6.35
C LEU A 146 -16.49 -5.22 4.96
N ALA A 147 -16.66 -6.40 4.35
CA ALA A 147 -17.29 -6.54 3.04
C ALA A 147 -18.72 -5.97 3.02
N ARG A 148 -19.48 -6.21 4.09
CA ARG A 148 -20.85 -5.70 4.22
C ARG A 148 -20.86 -4.18 4.33
N GLU A 149 -19.94 -3.60 5.08
CA GLU A 149 -19.83 -2.13 5.19
C GLU A 149 -19.38 -1.49 3.89
N ILE A 150 -18.32 -2.02 3.25
CA ILE A 150 -17.82 -1.52 1.96
C ILE A 150 -18.93 -1.50 0.91
N SER A 151 -19.69 -2.60 0.82
CA SER A 151 -20.84 -2.70 -0.08
C SER A 151 -21.94 -1.68 0.27
N ALA A 152 -22.31 -1.56 1.55
CA ALA A 152 -23.32 -0.60 2.01
C ALA A 152 -22.93 0.86 1.76
N GLN A 153 -21.63 1.15 1.76
CA GLN A 153 -21.08 2.49 1.55
C GLN A 153 -20.70 2.74 0.09
N GLY A 154 -21.01 1.85 -0.86
CA GLY A 154 -20.67 2.03 -2.27
C GLY A 154 -19.16 2.19 -2.54
N VAL A 155 -18.34 1.62 -1.66
CA VAL A 155 -16.88 1.55 -1.78
C VAL A 155 -16.53 0.20 -2.41
N GLU A 156 -15.44 0.15 -3.15
CA GLU A 156 -14.90 -1.08 -3.73
C GLU A 156 -13.38 -1.02 -3.70
N LEU A 157 -12.72 -2.05 -3.17
CA LEU A 157 -11.25 -2.18 -3.27
C LEU A 157 -10.93 -2.81 -4.63
N VAL A 158 -10.44 -2.00 -5.56
CA VAL A 158 -10.25 -2.39 -6.97
C VAL A 158 -8.83 -2.82 -7.29
N ASP A 159 -7.83 -2.36 -6.54
CA ASP A 159 -6.44 -2.76 -6.73
C ASP A 159 -5.67 -2.81 -5.41
N MET A 160 -4.75 -3.76 -5.32
CA MET A 160 -3.72 -3.84 -4.30
C MET A 160 -2.42 -4.24 -4.99
N GLY A 161 -1.30 -3.68 -4.53
CA GLY A 161 0.01 -4.03 -5.07
C GLY A 161 1.08 -3.88 -4.01
N LEU A 162 2.13 -4.69 -4.15
CA LEU A 162 3.28 -4.71 -3.26
C LEU A 162 4.54 -4.75 -4.11
N ALA A 163 5.42 -3.77 -3.94
CA ALA A 163 6.80 -3.89 -4.36
C ALA A 163 7.62 -4.38 -3.16
N VAL A 164 8.40 -5.46 -3.35
CA VAL A 164 9.43 -5.85 -2.38
C VAL A 164 10.78 -5.70 -3.05
N VAL A 165 11.66 -4.93 -2.41
CA VAL A 165 12.99 -4.61 -2.90
C VAL A 165 14.00 -5.21 -1.93
N PRO A 166 14.56 -6.38 -2.26
CA PRO A 166 15.67 -6.98 -1.54
C PRO A 166 16.86 -6.03 -1.44
N GLU A 167 17.68 -6.25 -0.42
CA GLU A 167 18.68 -5.28 0.01
C GLU A 167 19.91 -5.31 -0.89
N ASP A 168 20.27 -6.48 -1.42
CA ASP A 168 21.27 -6.64 -2.46
C ASP A 168 20.90 -5.86 -3.73
N ARG A 169 19.64 -5.97 -4.17
CA ARG A 169 19.12 -5.18 -5.29
C ARG A 169 19.14 -3.70 -5.00
N PHE A 170 18.63 -3.28 -3.84
CA PHE A 170 18.63 -1.87 -3.46
C PHE A 170 20.05 -1.30 -3.39
N ASN A 171 20.97 -2.01 -2.73
CA ASN A 171 22.35 -1.57 -2.59
C ASN A 171 23.06 -1.47 -3.94
N THR A 172 22.79 -2.40 -4.86
CA THR A 172 23.29 -2.33 -6.24
C THR A 172 22.80 -1.07 -6.95
N MET A 173 21.50 -0.76 -6.84
CA MET A 173 20.92 0.45 -7.42
C MET A 173 21.51 1.73 -6.78
N VAL A 174 21.75 1.73 -5.46
CA VAL A 174 22.38 2.85 -4.73
C VAL A 174 23.80 3.08 -5.22
N ALA A 175 24.59 2.01 -5.39
CA ALA A 175 25.95 2.11 -5.89
C ALA A 175 26.00 2.73 -7.30
N ALA A 176 25.04 2.40 -8.16
CA ALA A 176 24.96 2.92 -9.53
C ALA A 176 24.51 4.39 -9.60
N THR A 177 23.56 4.81 -8.77
CA THR A 177 22.91 6.14 -8.85
C THR A 177 23.42 7.16 -7.85
N ARG A 178 24.17 6.72 -6.82
CA ARG A 178 24.67 7.52 -5.68
C ARG A 178 23.58 8.31 -4.93
N SER A 179 22.31 7.92 -5.05
CA SER A 179 21.18 8.64 -4.41
C SER A 179 20.10 7.70 -3.91
N LYS A 180 20.08 7.43 -2.59
CA LYS A 180 19.02 6.63 -1.94
C LYS A 180 17.62 7.23 -2.13
N ALA A 181 17.48 8.54 -1.94
CA ALA A 181 16.20 9.23 -2.03
C ALA A 181 15.59 9.18 -3.44
N SER A 182 16.41 9.20 -4.49
CA SER A 182 15.92 9.09 -5.87
C SER A 182 15.46 7.67 -6.21
N LEU A 183 16.07 6.66 -5.58
CA LEU A 183 15.69 5.27 -5.76
C LEU A 183 14.37 4.91 -5.05
N SER A 184 14.17 5.34 -3.81
CA SER A 184 12.88 5.11 -3.12
C SER A 184 11.72 5.69 -3.94
N PHE A 185 11.90 6.90 -4.48
CA PHE A 185 10.89 7.52 -5.35
C PHE A 185 10.65 6.73 -6.64
N THR A 186 11.63 6.01 -7.18
CA THR A 186 11.45 5.18 -8.39
C THR A 186 10.39 4.10 -8.15
N PHE A 187 10.36 3.49 -6.97
CA PHE A 187 9.36 2.47 -6.64
C PHE A 187 7.97 3.07 -6.41
N VAL A 188 7.90 4.24 -5.75
CA VAL A 188 6.67 5.03 -5.65
C VAL A 188 6.12 5.37 -7.03
N ALA A 189 6.98 5.88 -7.93
CA ALA A 189 6.61 6.26 -9.28
C ALA A 189 6.06 5.08 -10.07
N ARG A 190 6.62 3.87 -9.92
CA ARG A 190 6.06 2.66 -10.53
C ARG A 190 4.63 2.38 -10.06
N HIS A 191 4.37 2.48 -8.75
CA HIS A 191 3.00 2.31 -8.25
C HIS A 191 2.05 3.39 -8.80
N LEU A 192 2.50 4.64 -8.88
CA LEU A 192 1.74 5.74 -9.50
C LEU A 192 1.45 5.47 -10.98
N MET A 193 2.42 4.94 -11.72
CA MET A 193 2.24 4.58 -13.13
C MET A 193 1.19 3.48 -13.30
N GLU A 194 1.26 2.43 -12.49
CA GLU A 194 0.27 1.34 -12.56
C GLU A 194 -1.16 1.82 -12.22
N ILE A 195 -1.29 2.80 -11.31
CA ILE A 195 -2.58 3.47 -11.04
C ILE A 195 -3.00 4.32 -12.25
N TRP A 196 -2.09 5.10 -12.82
CA TRP A 196 -2.35 6.00 -13.94
C TRP A 196 -2.74 5.27 -15.24
N GLU A 197 -2.09 4.15 -15.52
CA GLU A 197 -2.37 3.33 -16.71
C GLU A 197 -3.78 2.75 -16.63
N ARG A 198 -4.21 2.29 -15.45
CA ARG A 198 -5.51 1.65 -15.25
C ARG A 198 -6.66 2.63 -15.04
N PHE A 199 -6.41 3.71 -14.30
CA PHE A 199 -7.46 4.61 -13.80
C PHE A 199 -7.30 6.06 -14.25
N GLY A 200 -6.31 6.39 -15.10
CA GLY A 200 -5.99 7.77 -15.46
C GLY A 200 -7.13 8.57 -16.09
N GLU A 201 -8.05 7.91 -16.80
CA GLU A 201 -9.27 8.55 -17.36
C GLU A 201 -10.24 9.01 -16.27
N ASP A 202 -10.27 8.32 -15.13
CA ASP A 202 -11.12 8.66 -13.98
C ASP A 202 -10.49 9.72 -13.05
N GLN A 203 -9.31 10.24 -13.41
CA GLN A 203 -8.56 11.26 -12.66
C GLN A 203 -8.34 10.85 -11.19
N PRO A 204 -7.53 9.81 -10.93
CA PRO A 204 -7.40 9.23 -9.61
C PRO A 204 -6.72 10.20 -8.65
N LEU A 205 -7.25 10.30 -7.43
CA LEU A 205 -6.63 11.03 -6.35
C LEU A 205 -5.76 10.06 -5.53
N VAL A 206 -4.45 10.26 -5.56
CA VAL A 206 -3.49 9.37 -4.89
C VAL A 206 -2.78 10.10 -3.76
N THR A 207 -2.85 9.56 -2.54
CA THR A 207 -2.07 10.01 -1.39
C THR A 207 -0.82 9.14 -1.23
N VAL A 208 0.33 9.80 -1.06
CA VAL A 208 1.62 9.14 -0.90
C VAL A 208 2.32 9.73 0.31
N ASP A 209 2.90 8.88 1.16
CA ASP A 209 3.71 9.32 2.29
C ASP A 209 4.97 10.05 1.83
N ARG A 210 5.37 11.07 2.59
CA ARG A 210 6.47 11.97 2.21
C ARG A 210 7.80 11.21 2.17
N GLN A 211 8.43 11.24 1.01
CA GLN A 211 9.67 10.53 0.72
C GLN A 211 10.91 11.34 1.11
N SER A 212 11.73 10.82 2.04
CA SER A 212 13.08 11.31 2.32
C SER A 212 13.22 12.83 2.50
N GLY A 213 12.28 13.48 3.20
CA GLY A 213 12.30 14.92 3.46
C GLY A 213 12.06 15.81 2.24
N ARG A 214 11.80 15.24 1.06
CA ARG A 214 11.54 15.98 -0.18
C ARG A 214 10.24 16.78 -0.05
N SER A 215 10.29 18.06 -0.40
CA SER A 215 9.14 18.97 -0.53
C SER A 215 8.73 19.15 -1.99
N HIS A 216 9.65 18.94 -2.92
CA HIS A 216 9.45 19.19 -4.35
C HIS A 216 9.38 17.90 -5.18
N TYR A 217 8.17 17.60 -5.68
CA TYR A 217 7.89 16.38 -6.44
C TYR A 217 7.66 16.60 -7.94
N ARG A 218 7.54 17.84 -8.41
CA ARG A 218 7.28 18.13 -9.83
C ARG A 218 8.31 17.52 -10.76
N GLU A 219 9.58 17.83 -10.57
CA GLU A 219 10.66 17.35 -11.44
C GLU A 219 10.75 15.82 -11.51
N PRO A 220 10.80 15.08 -10.39
CA PRO A 220 10.87 13.62 -10.47
C PRO A 220 9.57 13.01 -11.03
N LEU A 221 8.40 13.62 -10.78
CA LEU A 221 7.15 13.19 -11.44
C LEU A 221 7.20 13.44 -12.95
N SER A 222 7.72 14.58 -13.42
CA SER A 222 7.82 14.89 -14.86
C SER A 222 8.67 13.86 -15.60
N LEU A 223 9.74 13.38 -14.97
CA LEU A 223 10.60 12.33 -15.54
C LEU A 223 9.87 10.99 -15.67
N CYS A 224 9.00 10.66 -14.71
CA CYS A 224 8.22 9.41 -14.72
C CYS A 224 6.97 9.49 -15.61
N PHE A 225 6.41 10.68 -15.79
CA PHE A 225 5.20 10.94 -16.58
C PHE A 225 5.47 11.94 -17.71
N PRO A 226 6.37 11.65 -18.66
CA PRO A 226 6.78 12.62 -19.68
C PRO A 226 5.65 13.04 -20.61
N GLN A 227 4.61 12.22 -20.76
CA GLN A 227 3.43 12.52 -21.59
C GLN A 227 2.30 13.21 -20.82
N ALA A 228 2.47 13.43 -19.52
CA ALA A 228 1.44 14.02 -18.70
C ALA A 228 1.73 15.48 -18.37
N HIS A 229 0.69 16.31 -18.44
CA HIS A 229 0.78 17.71 -18.06
C HIS A 229 0.66 17.82 -16.55
N LEU A 230 1.79 18.06 -15.88
CA LEU A 230 1.85 18.21 -14.44
C LEU A 230 1.59 19.67 -14.01
N SER A 231 0.57 19.85 -13.19
CA SER A 231 0.24 21.10 -12.51
C SER A 231 0.44 20.93 -11.02
N ILE A 232 1.29 21.74 -10.39
CA ILE A 232 1.35 21.79 -8.93
C ILE A 232 0.08 22.53 -8.46
N LEU A 233 -0.74 21.87 -7.65
CA LEU A 233 -1.96 22.42 -7.07
C LEU A 233 -1.69 23.05 -5.69
N GLU A 234 -0.77 22.47 -4.92
CA GLU A 234 -0.35 22.96 -3.61
C GLU A 234 1.08 22.48 -3.34
N GLU A 235 1.94 23.31 -2.77
CA GLU A 235 3.30 22.91 -2.39
C GLU A 235 3.71 23.71 -1.15
N GLY A 236 3.90 23.01 -0.05
CA GLY A 236 4.30 23.57 1.22
C GLY A 236 5.06 22.56 2.07
N ASP A 237 5.47 22.98 3.26
CA ASP A 237 6.33 22.17 4.14
C ASP A 237 5.64 20.91 4.66
N THR A 238 4.30 20.87 4.66
CA THR A 238 3.48 19.78 5.21
C THR A 238 2.66 19.03 4.16
N VAL A 239 2.39 19.64 2.99
CA VAL A 239 1.54 19.07 1.93
C VAL A 239 2.09 19.45 0.56
N SER A 240 2.14 18.49 -0.37
CA SER A 240 2.34 18.75 -1.79
C SER A 240 1.22 18.04 -2.58
N ARG A 241 0.55 18.77 -3.46
CA ARG A 241 -0.51 18.28 -4.36
C ARG A 241 -0.08 18.58 -5.78
N THR A 242 0.01 17.54 -6.60
CA THR A 242 0.31 17.66 -8.03
C THR A 242 -0.82 16.99 -8.82
N GLY A 243 -1.43 17.74 -9.72
CA GLY A 243 -2.37 17.23 -10.72
C GLY A 243 -1.64 16.82 -11.98
N SER A 244 -2.15 15.81 -12.66
CA SER A 244 -1.64 15.30 -13.93
C SER A 244 -2.79 15.13 -14.92
N ARG A 245 -2.60 15.54 -16.18
CA ARG A 245 -3.58 15.30 -17.27
C ARG A 245 -2.89 14.62 -18.44
N ARG A 246 -3.57 13.65 -19.09
CA ARG A 246 -3.11 13.12 -20.38
C ARG A 246 -3.08 14.28 -21.39
N GLY A 247 -2.00 14.39 -22.15
CA GLY A 247 -1.94 15.36 -23.25
C GLY A 247 -3.03 15.03 -24.27
N GLY A 248 -3.98 15.95 -24.46
CA GLY A 248 -4.85 15.94 -25.61
C GLY A 248 -4.19 16.70 -26.75
N GLU A 249 -4.17 16.11 -27.94
CA GLU A 249 -4.11 16.90 -29.17
C GLU A 249 -5.27 17.91 -29.13
N ALA A 250 -4.93 19.17 -29.40
CA ALA A 250 -5.90 20.23 -29.64
C ALA A 250 -6.61 20.03 -30.99
#